data_AF-X0X2F8-F1
#
_entry.id   AF-X0X2F8-F1
#
_cell.length_a   1.000
_cell.length_b   1.000
_cell.length_c   1.000
_cell.angle_alpha   90.00
_cell.angle_beta   90.00
_cell.angle_gamma   90.00
#
_symmetry.space_group_name_H-M   'P 1'
#
loop_
_entity.id
_entity.type
_entity.pdbx_description
1 polymer ?
#
loop_
_entity_poly.entity_id
_entity_poly.type
_entity_poly.pdbx_seq_one_letter_code
_entity_poly.pdbx_strand_id
1 'polypeptide(L)'
;PWRLGRECNMLDLKNEFSYKDVLNIIRTGKGLLGTIEVDPSYGKYHYDGHRDCNFSCSPKKSKELNDICPVCKKKLIIGVDHRVEDLADRAKPGKSSPEFKKIIPLHDLISEVLKKGVNTKTVWEEYNPLIKKFGNEMNILLNVPVNELIKVTSPAIAKIIMKNRNAKIFVEPGYDGVYGKPSLEGKQANLF
;
A
#
# COMPACT_ATOMS: atom_id res chain seq x y z
N PRO A 1 -16.54 4.25 2.32
CA PRO A 1 -16.33 2.82 1.96
C PRO A 1 -14.86 2.46 1.72
N TRP A 2 -14.02 3.37 1.19
CA TRP A 2 -12.62 3.13 0.79
C TRP A 2 -11.64 2.64 1.87
N ARG A 3 -12.08 2.49 3.12
CA ARG A 3 -11.26 1.91 4.22
C ARG A 3 -11.56 0.42 4.45
N LEU A 4 -12.73 -0.07 4.06
CA LEU A 4 -13.12 -1.46 4.26
C LEU A 4 -12.47 -2.34 3.19
N GLY A 5 -11.89 -3.47 3.60
CA GLY A 5 -11.23 -4.40 2.67
C GLY A 5 -9.92 -3.86 2.08
N ARG A 6 -9.33 -2.81 2.67
CA ARG A 6 -7.99 -2.32 2.31
C ARG A 6 -6.90 -3.36 2.56
N GLU A 7 -7.13 -4.20 3.56
CA GLU A 7 -6.33 -5.37 3.88
C GLU A 7 -7.29 -6.56 4.04
N CYS A 8 -7.03 -7.67 3.35
CA CYS A 8 -7.87 -8.86 3.40
C CYS A 8 -7.11 -10.14 3.04
N ASN A 9 -7.71 -11.28 3.41
CA ASN A 9 -7.17 -12.61 3.12
C ASN A 9 -7.90 -13.22 1.92
N MET A 10 -7.16 -13.88 1.04
CA MET A 10 -7.71 -14.71 -0.03
C MET A 10 -7.79 -16.15 0.45
N LEU A 11 -9.01 -16.65 0.63
CA LEU A 11 -9.28 -17.99 1.18
C LEU A 11 -9.84 -18.90 0.08
N ASP A 12 -9.26 -20.08 -0.07
CA ASP A 12 -9.81 -21.18 -0.86
C ASP A 12 -10.76 -22.01 0.01
N LEU A 13 -12.06 -21.79 -0.20
CA LEU A 13 -13.13 -22.48 0.51
C LEU A 13 -13.69 -23.56 -0.40
N LYS A 14 -13.44 -24.82 -0.05
CA LYS A 14 -13.89 -25.99 -0.83
C LYS A 14 -15.39 -26.25 -0.73
N ASN A 15 -16.02 -25.79 0.36
CA ASN A 15 -17.44 -25.96 0.66
C ASN A 15 -18.10 -24.58 0.89
N GLU A 16 -19.40 -24.55 1.20
CA GLU A 16 -20.10 -23.33 1.62
C GLU A 16 -19.39 -22.65 2.80
N PHE A 17 -19.38 -21.31 2.80
CA PHE A 17 -18.70 -20.50 3.79
C PHE A 17 -19.17 -20.84 5.21
N SER A 18 -18.27 -21.39 6.03
CA SER A 18 -18.53 -21.66 7.44
C SER A 18 -17.41 -21.10 8.33
N TYR A 19 -17.77 -20.71 9.56
CA TYR A 19 -16.81 -20.27 10.56
C TYR A 19 -15.75 -21.36 10.85
N LYS A 20 -16.15 -22.64 10.81
CA LYS A 20 -15.26 -23.78 11.05
C LYS A 20 -14.18 -23.88 9.99
N ASP A 21 -14.52 -23.61 8.73
CA ASP A 21 -13.54 -23.64 7.63
C ASP A 21 -12.54 -22.50 7.74
N VAL A 22 -13.00 -21.27 8.03
CA VAL A 22 -12.10 -20.13 8.26
C VAL A 22 -11.14 -20.40 9.41
N LEU A 23 -11.64 -20.93 10.54
CA LEU A 23 -10.81 -21.29 11.69
C LEU A 23 -9.78 -22.38 11.35
N ASN A 24 -10.16 -23.36 10.54
CA ASN A 24 -9.26 -24.42 10.10
C ASN A 24 -8.15 -23.87 9.18
N ILE A 25 -8.47 -22.95 8.27
CA ILE A 25 -7.48 -22.29 7.40
C ILE A 25 -6.50 -21.48 8.26
N ILE A 26 -6.99 -20.70 9.23
CA ILE A 26 -6.12 -19.91 10.13
C ILE A 26 -5.16 -20.82 10.91
N ARG A 27 -5.63 -21.96 11.41
CA ARG A 27 -4.81 -22.88 12.21
C ARG A 27 -3.80 -23.67 11.41
N THR A 28 -4.14 -24.04 10.17
CA THR A 28 -3.33 -24.98 9.38
C THR A 28 -2.59 -24.32 8.22
N GLY A 29 -2.98 -23.11 7.83
CA GLY A 29 -2.53 -22.42 6.61
C GLY A 29 -3.04 -23.05 5.30
N LYS A 30 -3.63 -24.25 5.34
CA LYS A 30 -4.12 -24.95 4.14
C LYS A 30 -5.38 -24.25 3.64
N GLY A 31 -5.29 -23.65 2.46
CA GLY A 31 -6.37 -22.87 1.85
C GLY A 31 -6.19 -21.35 2.00
N LEU A 32 -5.13 -20.88 2.67
CA LEU A 32 -4.74 -19.46 2.59
C LEU A 32 -3.94 -19.24 1.31
N LEU A 33 -4.58 -18.63 0.31
CA LEU A 33 -3.95 -18.36 -0.98
C LEU A 33 -2.97 -17.19 -0.91
N GLY A 34 -3.22 -16.26 0.02
CA GLY A 34 -2.39 -15.08 0.22
C GLY A 34 -3.15 -13.95 0.89
N THR A 35 -2.50 -12.81 1.03
CA THR A 35 -3.10 -11.58 1.54
C THR A 35 -3.04 -10.48 0.49
N ILE A 36 -4.01 -9.57 0.55
CA ILE A 36 -4.00 -8.31 -0.18
C ILE A 36 -3.87 -7.24 0.88
N GLU A 37 -2.85 -6.40 0.74
CA GLU A 37 -2.55 -5.35 1.70
C GLU A 37 -1.97 -4.14 0.95
N VAL A 38 -1.94 -2.99 1.62
CA VAL A 38 -1.22 -1.83 1.10
C VAL A 38 0.28 -1.98 1.35
N ASP A 39 1.10 -1.27 0.57
CA ASP A 39 2.54 -1.20 0.86
C ASP A 39 2.76 -0.62 2.27
N PRO A 40 3.53 -1.26 3.17
CA PRO A 40 3.77 -0.75 4.52
C PRO A 40 4.37 0.65 4.56
N SER A 41 5.05 1.07 3.47
CA SER A 41 5.56 2.42 3.28
C SER A 41 4.47 3.49 3.32
N TYR A 42 3.21 3.12 3.10
CA TYR A 42 2.05 4.01 3.27
C TYR A 42 1.85 4.46 4.73
N GLY A 43 2.37 3.69 5.68
CA GLY A 43 2.25 3.95 7.11
C GLY A 43 2.87 5.28 7.53
N LYS A 44 2.22 5.94 8.49
CA LYS A 44 2.64 7.24 9.05
C LYS A 44 4.02 7.27 9.69
N TYR A 45 4.52 6.11 10.10
CA TYR A 45 5.73 5.94 10.87
C TYR A 45 6.55 4.81 10.26
N HIS A 46 6.59 4.69 8.92
CA HIS A 46 7.34 3.61 8.30
C HIS A 46 8.84 3.89 8.40
N TYR A 47 9.28 5.05 7.90
CA TYR A 47 10.66 5.50 7.96
C TYR A 47 10.95 6.39 9.17
N ASP A 48 12.23 6.55 9.46
CA ASP A 48 12.73 7.48 10.45
C ASP A 48 12.66 8.89 9.90
N GLY A 49 12.36 9.88 10.74
CA GLY A 49 12.30 11.25 10.27
C GLY A 49 11.85 12.29 11.28
N HIS A 50 11.76 13.52 10.78
CA HIS A 50 11.12 14.66 11.42
C HIS A 50 10.26 15.38 10.40
N ARG A 51 8.95 15.41 10.66
CA ARG A 51 7.97 16.12 9.83
C ARG A 51 8.33 17.59 9.69
N ASP A 52 8.64 18.25 10.81
CA ASP A 52 8.90 19.69 10.84
C ASP A 52 10.19 20.05 10.08
N CYS A 53 11.11 19.11 9.94
CA CYS A 53 12.33 19.27 9.15
C CYS A 53 12.17 18.82 7.69
N ASN A 54 11.01 18.25 7.34
CA ASN A 54 10.75 17.58 6.06
C ASN A 54 11.85 16.58 5.68
N PHE A 55 12.40 15.88 6.68
CA PHE A 55 13.51 14.95 6.51
C PHE A 55 13.07 13.56 6.91
N SER A 56 13.33 12.59 6.03
CA SER A 56 13.15 11.17 6.31
C SER A 56 14.20 10.33 5.62
N CYS A 57 14.50 9.18 6.19
CA CYS A 57 15.47 8.27 5.62
C CYS A 57 15.21 6.82 6.07
N SER A 58 15.81 5.88 5.34
CA SER A 58 15.77 4.47 5.73
C SER A 58 16.53 4.22 7.05
N PRO A 59 16.25 3.12 7.74
CA PRO A 59 16.93 2.78 9.01
C PRO A 59 18.45 2.66 8.89
N LYS A 60 18.93 2.08 7.79
CA LYS A 60 20.36 2.06 7.49
C LYS A 60 20.97 3.47 7.50
N LYS A 61 20.25 4.45 6.95
CA LYS A 61 20.75 5.82 6.83
C LYS A 61 20.69 6.59 8.15
N SER A 62 19.64 6.41 8.95
CA SER A 62 19.57 7.01 10.29
C SER A 62 20.69 6.49 11.20
N LYS A 63 21.00 5.19 11.15
CA LYS A 63 22.14 4.60 11.86
C LYS A 63 23.48 5.24 11.45
N GLU A 64 23.71 5.48 10.16
CA GLU A 64 24.89 6.23 9.68
C GLU A 64 24.95 7.67 10.24
N LEU A 65 23.79 8.27 10.51
CA LEU A 65 23.67 9.60 11.10
C LEU A 65 23.64 9.57 12.64
N ASN A 66 23.89 8.42 13.27
CA ASN A 66 23.75 8.20 14.72
C ASN A 66 22.36 8.59 15.25
N ASP A 67 21.32 8.37 14.45
CA ASP A 67 19.94 8.76 14.69
C ASP A 67 19.73 10.26 14.90
N ILE A 68 20.66 11.09 14.44
CA ILE A 68 20.58 12.55 14.57
C ILE A 68 20.08 13.15 13.25
N CYS A 69 19.02 13.96 13.35
CA CYS A 69 18.48 14.70 12.22
C CYS A 69 19.53 15.70 11.68
N PRO A 70 19.86 15.68 10.38
CA PRO A 70 20.88 16.56 9.81
C PRO A 70 20.44 18.03 9.81
N VAL A 71 19.14 18.29 9.85
CA VAL A 71 18.55 19.64 9.83
C VAL A 71 18.53 20.26 11.23
N CYS A 72 17.81 19.67 12.18
CA CYS A 72 17.61 20.26 13.52
C CYS A 72 18.57 19.74 14.60
N LYS A 73 19.43 18.75 14.28
CA LYS A 73 20.41 18.13 15.21
C LYS A 73 19.81 17.42 16.43
N LYS A 74 18.49 17.19 16.47
CA LYS A 74 17.81 16.37 17.48
C LYS A 74 17.75 14.90 17.06
N LYS A 75 17.51 13.99 18.00
CA LYS A 75 17.25 12.57 17.70
C LYS A 75 16.03 12.42 16.79
N LEU A 76 16.11 11.57 15.78
CA LEU A 76 15.03 11.25 14.85
C LEU A 76 13.90 10.50 15.55
N ILE A 77 12.68 10.66 15.06
CA ILE A 77 11.58 9.77 15.41
C ILE A 77 11.78 8.46 14.65
N ILE A 78 11.94 7.37 15.39
CA ILE A 78 12.21 6.04 14.85
C ILE A 78 10.92 5.41 14.31
N GLY A 79 11.00 4.91 13.08
CA GLY A 79 9.93 4.26 12.34
C GLY A 79 9.87 2.74 12.56
N VAL A 80 8.80 2.14 12.05
CA VAL A 80 8.53 0.70 12.12
C VAL A 80 9.59 -0.10 11.36
N ASP A 81 10.05 0.39 10.20
CA ASP A 81 11.07 -0.31 9.40
C ASP A 81 12.39 -0.46 10.18
N HIS A 82 12.76 0.55 10.96
CA HIS A 82 13.95 0.48 11.82
C HIS A 82 13.78 -0.58 12.89
N ARG A 83 12.62 -0.61 13.55
CA ARG A 83 12.35 -1.63 14.56
C ARG A 83 12.37 -3.04 13.98
N VAL A 84 11.92 -3.22 12.74
CA VAL A 84 12.02 -4.50 12.01
C VAL A 84 13.49 -4.85 11.77
N GLU A 85 14.31 -3.90 11.30
CA GLU A 85 15.73 -4.12 11.06
C GLU A 85 16.50 -4.50 12.34
N ASP A 86 16.20 -3.85 13.47
CA ASP A 86 16.84 -4.15 14.76
C ASP A 86 16.51 -5.55 15.30
N LEU A 87 15.32 -6.04 14.98
CA LEU A 87 14.86 -7.37 15.39
C LEU A 87 15.14 -8.45 14.34
N ALA A 88 15.64 -8.06 13.16
CA ALA A 88 15.86 -8.99 12.07
C ALA A 88 17.03 -9.92 12.39
N ASP A 89 16.73 -11.21 12.53
CA ASP A 89 17.69 -12.30 12.69
C ASP A 89 18.09 -12.95 11.35
N ARG A 90 17.53 -12.47 10.24
CA ARG A 90 17.72 -12.99 8.89
C ARG A 90 17.55 -11.93 7.83
N ALA A 91 18.25 -12.10 6.70
CA ALA A 91 18.19 -11.16 5.58
C ALA A 91 17.02 -11.39 4.61
N LYS A 92 16.39 -12.56 4.62
CA LYS A 92 15.30 -12.92 3.69
C LYS A 92 14.15 -13.64 4.39
N PRO A 93 12.90 -13.48 3.90
CA PRO A 93 11.75 -14.26 4.37
C PRO A 93 11.97 -15.77 4.22
N GLY A 94 11.30 -16.56 5.06
CA GLY A 94 11.30 -18.02 4.95
C GLY A 94 10.51 -18.52 3.73
N LYS A 95 10.79 -19.76 3.30
CA LYS A 95 10.21 -20.37 2.07
C LYS A 95 8.69 -20.64 2.10
N SER A 96 8.01 -20.51 3.25
CA SER A 96 6.60 -20.92 3.45
C SER A 96 5.62 -19.76 3.64
N SER A 97 5.99 -18.52 3.31
CA SER A 97 5.07 -17.40 3.43
C SER A 97 4.02 -17.42 2.30
N PRO A 98 2.72 -17.32 2.61
CA PRO A 98 1.68 -17.05 1.61
C PRO A 98 2.01 -15.81 0.78
N GLU A 99 1.45 -15.72 -0.43
CA GLU A 99 1.66 -14.57 -1.30
C GLU A 99 1.11 -13.29 -0.66
N PHE A 100 1.87 -12.19 -0.73
CA PHE A 100 1.47 -10.87 -0.25
C PHE A 100 1.35 -9.92 -1.44
N LYS A 101 0.11 -9.54 -1.78
CA LYS A 101 -0.19 -8.66 -2.92
C LYS A 101 -0.35 -7.23 -2.44
N LYS A 102 0.56 -6.37 -2.90
CA LYS A 102 0.53 -4.93 -2.64
C LYS A 102 -0.46 -4.24 -3.56
N ILE A 103 -1.62 -3.86 -3.02
CA ILE A 103 -2.71 -3.24 -3.77
C ILE A 103 -3.14 -1.97 -3.05
N ILE A 104 -3.01 -0.85 -3.75
CA ILE A 104 -3.51 0.45 -3.30
C ILE A 104 -5.00 0.57 -3.65
N PRO A 105 -5.85 1.11 -2.75
CA PRO A 105 -7.28 1.29 -3.02
C PRO A 105 -7.55 2.17 -4.24
N LEU A 106 -8.66 1.91 -4.92
CA LEU A 106 -9.01 2.58 -6.17
C LEU A 106 -9.20 4.09 -5.98
N HIS A 107 -9.74 4.53 -4.85
CA HIS A 107 -9.86 5.95 -4.52
C HIS A 107 -8.50 6.65 -4.42
N ASP A 108 -7.50 6.02 -3.78
CA ASP A 108 -6.16 6.58 -3.65
C ASP A 108 -5.46 6.66 -5.02
N LEU A 109 -5.68 5.66 -5.90
CA LEU A 109 -5.18 5.68 -7.27
C LEU A 109 -5.78 6.83 -8.10
N ILE A 110 -7.10 6.99 -8.07
CA ILE A 110 -7.80 8.07 -8.78
C ILE A 110 -7.37 9.43 -8.22
N SER A 111 -7.32 9.56 -6.90
CA SER A 111 -6.83 10.74 -6.18
C SER A 111 -5.44 11.15 -6.65
N GLU A 112 -4.52 10.19 -6.78
CA GLU A 112 -3.15 10.44 -7.23
C GLU A 112 -3.10 10.90 -8.70
N VAL A 113 -3.91 10.31 -9.58
CA VAL A 113 -3.97 10.73 -11.00
C VAL A 113 -4.58 12.13 -11.14
N LEU A 114 -5.65 12.43 -10.41
CA LEU A 114 -6.37 13.70 -10.50
C LEU A 114 -5.73 14.82 -9.66
N LYS A 115 -4.80 14.48 -8.76
CA LYS A 115 -4.21 15.40 -7.78
C LYS A 115 -5.28 16.11 -6.94
N LYS A 116 -6.30 15.35 -6.52
CA LYS A 116 -7.42 15.82 -5.67
C LYS A 116 -7.56 14.89 -4.48
N GLY A 117 -8.08 15.41 -3.36
CA GLY A 117 -8.29 14.57 -2.18
C GLY A 117 -9.29 13.43 -2.42
N VAL A 118 -9.04 12.27 -1.80
CA VAL A 118 -9.88 11.05 -1.91
C VAL A 118 -11.37 11.26 -1.60
N ASN A 119 -11.71 12.29 -0.81
CA ASN A 119 -13.09 12.60 -0.41
C ASN A 119 -13.78 13.61 -1.34
N THR A 120 -13.10 14.09 -2.38
CA THR A 120 -13.65 15.13 -3.26
C THR A 120 -14.68 14.56 -4.22
N LYS A 121 -15.70 15.36 -4.56
CA LYS A 121 -16.75 15.00 -5.52
C LYS A 121 -16.16 14.47 -6.84
N THR A 122 -15.09 15.09 -7.34
CA THR A 122 -14.41 14.70 -8.58
C THR A 122 -13.87 13.26 -8.54
N VAL A 123 -13.25 12.84 -7.42
CA VAL A 123 -12.75 11.46 -7.28
C VAL A 123 -13.92 10.46 -7.28
N TRP A 124 -15.02 10.82 -6.62
CA TRP A 124 -16.22 9.99 -6.55
C TRP A 124 -16.96 9.88 -7.90
N GLU A 125 -16.96 10.96 -8.69
CA GLU A 125 -17.52 10.97 -10.04
C GLU A 125 -16.75 10.05 -11.01
N GLU A 126 -15.45 9.82 -10.80
CA GLU A 126 -14.67 8.81 -11.52
C GLU A 126 -14.86 7.39 -10.93
N TYR A 127 -14.92 7.26 -9.60
CA TYR A 127 -15.02 5.96 -8.93
C TYR A 127 -16.37 5.27 -9.16
N ASN A 128 -17.48 6.00 -9.03
CA ASN A 128 -18.82 5.42 -9.06
C ASN A 128 -19.18 4.71 -10.39
N PRO A 129 -18.87 5.27 -11.58
CA PRO A 129 -19.09 4.59 -12.85
C PRO A 129 -18.34 3.26 -12.97
N LEU A 130 -17.10 3.19 -12.46
CA LEU A 130 -16.30 1.96 -12.46
C LEU A 130 -16.99 0.87 -11.62
N ILE A 131 -17.42 1.21 -10.40
CA ILE A 131 -18.15 0.26 -9.54
C ILE A 131 -19.47 -0.16 -10.19
N LYS A 132 -20.23 0.78 -10.73
CA LYS A 132 -21.51 0.49 -11.40
C LYS A 132 -21.32 -0.48 -12.58
N LYS A 133 -20.23 -0.35 -13.34
CA LYS A 133 -19.96 -1.20 -14.50
C LYS A 133 -19.38 -2.56 -14.13
N PHE A 134 -18.49 -2.62 -13.14
CA PHE A 134 -17.67 -3.80 -12.85
C PHE A 134 -17.99 -4.49 -11.50
N GLY A 135 -18.99 -3.98 -10.77
CA GLY A 135 -19.54 -4.57 -9.56
C GLY A 135 -18.83 -4.16 -8.28
N ASN A 136 -17.53 -4.47 -8.14
CA ASN A 136 -16.78 -4.19 -6.92
C ASN A 136 -15.32 -3.79 -7.17
N GLU A 137 -14.73 -3.14 -6.16
CA GLU A 137 -13.37 -2.60 -6.21
C GLU A 137 -12.31 -3.68 -6.44
N MET A 138 -12.39 -4.84 -5.75
CA MET A 138 -11.40 -5.91 -5.91
C MET A 138 -11.40 -6.48 -7.33
N ASN A 139 -12.57 -6.62 -7.95
CA ASN A 139 -12.67 -7.04 -9.34
C ASN A 139 -11.97 -6.04 -10.27
N ILE A 140 -12.21 -4.73 -10.06
CA ILE A 140 -11.56 -3.66 -10.81
C ILE A 140 -10.06 -3.65 -10.58
N LEU A 141 -9.60 -3.86 -9.34
CA LEU A 141 -8.18 -3.81 -9.02
C LEU A 141 -7.43 -5.04 -9.48
N LEU A 142 -8.06 -6.22 -9.61
CA LEU A 142 -7.34 -7.47 -9.88
C LEU A 142 -7.61 -8.07 -11.26
N ASN A 143 -8.85 -8.01 -11.76
CA ASN A 143 -9.30 -8.90 -12.83
C ASN A 143 -9.71 -8.17 -14.13
N VAL A 144 -10.35 -7.00 -14.03
CA VAL A 144 -10.97 -6.33 -15.20
C VAL A 144 -9.91 -6.01 -16.28
N PRO A 145 -10.04 -6.47 -17.52
CA PRO A 145 -9.07 -6.19 -18.58
C PRO A 145 -8.89 -4.69 -18.86
N VAL A 146 -7.67 -4.27 -19.22
CA VAL A 146 -7.35 -2.83 -19.45
C VAL A 146 -8.17 -2.21 -20.58
N ASN A 147 -8.47 -2.98 -21.63
CA ASN A 147 -9.31 -2.56 -22.75
C ASN A 147 -10.77 -2.31 -22.35
N GLU A 148 -11.25 -2.90 -21.25
CA GLU A 148 -12.56 -2.59 -20.68
C GLU A 148 -12.49 -1.35 -19.78
N LEU A 149 -11.41 -1.17 -19.02
CA LEU A 149 -11.22 0.01 -18.16
C LEU A 149 -11.23 1.32 -18.96
N ILE A 150 -10.50 1.37 -20.08
CA ILE A 150 -10.40 2.57 -20.93
C ILE A 150 -11.71 2.99 -21.58
N LYS A 151 -12.74 2.12 -21.59
CA LYS A 151 -14.08 2.46 -22.08
C LYS A 151 -14.90 3.25 -21.07
N VAL A 152 -14.48 3.27 -19.79
CA VAL A 152 -15.26 3.83 -18.67
C VAL A 152 -14.53 4.97 -17.98
N THR A 153 -13.19 4.96 -17.98
CA THR A 153 -12.37 5.99 -17.34
C THR A 153 -11.20 6.39 -18.25
N SER A 154 -10.48 7.43 -17.85
CA SER A 154 -9.35 7.95 -18.61
C SER A 154 -8.22 6.91 -18.77
N PRO A 155 -7.43 6.98 -19.87
CA PRO A 155 -6.24 6.13 -20.04
C PRO A 155 -5.24 6.24 -18.89
N ALA A 156 -5.15 7.39 -18.22
CA ALA A 156 -4.29 7.60 -17.07
C ALA A 156 -4.72 6.75 -15.85
N ILE A 157 -6.02 6.74 -15.55
CA ILE A 157 -6.59 5.92 -14.46
C ILE A 157 -6.45 4.43 -14.78
N ALA A 158 -6.76 4.01 -16.02
CA ALA A 158 -6.55 2.63 -16.43
C ALA A 158 -5.07 2.20 -16.30
N LYS A 159 -4.13 3.07 -16.69
CA LYS A 159 -2.69 2.81 -16.59
C LYS A 159 -2.23 2.67 -15.13
N ILE A 160 -2.69 3.52 -14.21
CA ILE A 160 -2.28 3.41 -12.81
C ILE A 160 -2.86 2.15 -12.15
N ILE A 161 -4.09 1.74 -12.48
CA ILE A 161 -4.67 0.45 -12.03
C ILE A 161 -3.78 -0.72 -12.50
N MET A 162 -3.34 -0.70 -13.76
CA MET A 162 -2.42 -1.71 -14.27
C MET A 162 -1.06 -1.70 -13.57
N LYS A 163 -0.52 -0.53 -13.24
CA LYS A 163 0.71 -0.46 -12.43
C LYS A 163 0.49 -1.04 -11.02
N ASN A 164 -0.66 -0.76 -10.41
CA ASN A 164 -1.03 -1.26 -9.09
C ASN A 164 -1.05 -2.79 -9.05
N ARG A 165 -1.72 -3.42 -10.03
CA ARG A 165 -1.78 -4.88 -10.20
C ARG A 165 -0.42 -5.56 -10.23
N ASN A 166 0.54 -4.88 -10.85
CA ASN A 166 1.88 -5.41 -11.03
C ASN A 166 2.84 -4.99 -9.90
N ALA A 167 2.33 -4.37 -8.82
CA ALA A 167 3.12 -3.81 -7.73
C ALA A 167 4.23 -2.85 -8.20
N LYS A 168 3.97 -2.09 -9.29
CA LYS A 168 4.92 -1.15 -9.93
C LYS A 168 4.68 0.31 -9.53
N ILE A 169 3.88 0.55 -8.50
CA ILE A 169 3.69 1.89 -7.96
C ILE A 169 4.70 2.08 -6.85
N PHE A 170 5.54 3.09 -7.00
CA PHE A 170 6.41 3.53 -5.92
C PHE A 170 5.56 4.22 -4.85
N VAL A 171 5.83 3.93 -3.59
CA VAL A 171 5.19 4.59 -2.47
C VAL A 171 6.27 5.36 -1.75
N GLU A 172 6.13 6.68 -1.72
CA GLU A 172 6.96 7.54 -0.88
C GLU A 172 6.70 7.15 0.59
N PRO A 173 7.72 6.72 1.34
CA PRO A 173 7.56 6.30 2.72
C PRO A 173 7.01 7.41 3.62
N GLY A 174 6.03 7.07 4.45
CA GLY A 174 5.59 7.95 5.53
C GLY A 174 6.55 7.92 6.72
N TYR A 175 6.55 9.00 7.50
CA TYR A 175 7.44 9.21 8.64
C TYR A 175 6.85 10.27 9.57
N ASP A 176 7.17 10.19 10.86
CA ASP A 176 6.77 11.18 11.88
C ASP A 176 5.30 11.66 11.76
N GLY A 177 4.39 10.70 11.59
CA GLY A 177 2.95 10.91 11.48
C GLY A 177 2.44 11.37 10.10
N VAL A 178 3.32 11.62 9.14
CA VAL A 178 3.00 11.93 7.74
C VAL A 178 2.75 10.62 7.01
N TYR A 179 1.57 10.48 6.40
CA TYR A 179 1.27 9.31 5.59
C TYR A 179 2.19 9.24 4.37
N GLY A 180 2.62 8.02 4.04
CA GLY A 180 3.22 7.75 2.75
C GLY A 180 2.20 7.95 1.62
N LYS A 181 2.70 8.13 0.41
CA LYS A 181 1.84 8.47 -0.75
C LYS A 181 2.25 7.68 -1.98
N PRO A 182 1.31 7.25 -2.83
CA PRO A 182 1.65 6.65 -4.11
C PRO A 182 2.24 7.76 -4.97
N SER A 183 3.35 7.48 -5.65
CA SER A 183 4.04 8.46 -6.47
C SER A 183 4.30 7.88 -7.85
N LEU A 184 3.85 8.61 -8.87
CA LEU A 184 4.05 8.24 -10.27
C LEU A 184 5.49 8.47 -10.75
N GLU A 185 6.24 9.33 -10.06
CA GLU A 185 7.59 9.78 -10.45
C GLU A 185 8.70 8.90 -9.88
N GLY A 186 8.41 8.07 -8.87
CA GLY A 186 9.30 7.00 -8.42
C GLY A 186 10.51 7.45 -7.61
N LYS A 187 10.47 8.63 -6.97
CA LYS A 187 11.58 9.14 -6.17
C LYS A 187 11.08 9.71 -4.85
N GLN A 188 11.68 9.26 -3.74
CA GLN A 188 11.62 10.01 -2.50
C GLN A 188 12.53 11.22 -2.66
N ALA A 189 11.99 12.43 -2.44
CA ALA A 189 12.83 13.61 -2.35
C ALA A 189 13.72 13.46 -1.11
N ASN A 190 15.00 13.12 -1.30
CA ASN A 190 16.01 13.33 -0.29
C ASN A 190 16.19 14.84 -0.20
N LEU A 191 15.41 15.48 0.67
CA LEU A 191 15.55 16.89 0.95
C LEU A 191 16.82 17.05 1.78
N PHE A 192 17.92 17.34 1.10
CA PHE A 192 19.05 18.05 1.66
C PHE A 192 18.88 19.54 1.36
#